data_AF-A0A0K6IJQ2-F1
#
_entry.id   AF-A0A0K6IJQ2-F1
#
_cell.length_a   1.000
_cell.length_b   1.000
_cell.length_c   1.000
_cell.angle_alpha   90.00
_cell.angle_beta   90.00
_cell.angle_gamma   90.00
#
_symmetry.space_group_name_H-M   'P 1'
#
loop_
_entity.id
_entity.type
_entity.pdbx_description
1 polymer ?
#
loop_
_entity_poly.entity_id
_entity_poly.type
_entity_poly.pdbx_seq_one_letter_code
_entity_poly.pdbx_strand_id
1 'polypeptide(L)' 'MDKILNKYCPRTGKRVTSDSLTYYRGYIVGFFNPSCRDDFANNKENCPKDTNYFDVLIKETQS' A
#
# COMPACT_ATOMS: atom_id res chain seq x y z
N MET A 1 6.62 -3.20 -16.44
CA MET A 1 6.25 -2.07 -15.57
C MET A 1 5.16 -2.58 -14.64
N ASP A 2 5.53 -2.94 -13.41
CA ASP A 2 4.58 -3.43 -12.42
C ASP A 2 3.56 -2.34 -12.06
N LYS A 3 2.28 -2.73 -12.07
CA LYS A 3 1.16 -1.81 -11.79
C LYS A 3 1.05 -1.60 -10.29
N ILE A 4 1.06 -0.33 -9.86
CA ILE A 4 0.77 0.04 -8.46
C ILE A 4 -0.72 -0.23 -8.19
N LEU A 5 -0.98 -1.00 -7.14
CA LEU A 5 -2.33 -1.46 -6.77
C LEU A 5 -3.25 -0.29 -6.38
N ASN A 6 -2.74 0.63 -5.55
CA ASN A 6 -3.52 1.74 -4.99
C ASN A 6 -3.10 3.11 -5.56
N LYS A 7 -4.07 4.01 -5.69
CA LYS A 7 -3.84 5.41 -6.12
C LYS A 7 -3.64 6.38 -4.96
N TYR A 8 -4.18 6.05 -3.79
CA TYR A 8 -4.18 6.88 -2.58
C TYR A 8 -3.64 6.10 -1.39
N CYS A 9 -2.94 6.80 -0.50
CA CYS A 9 -2.38 6.25 0.72
C CYS A 9 -3.50 5.87 1.70
N PRO A 10 -3.53 4.64 2.24
CA PRO A 10 -4.59 4.19 3.14
C PRO A 10 -4.68 5.00 4.44
N ARG A 11 -3.58 5.61 4.87
CA ARG A 11 -3.49 6.35 6.15
C ARG A 11 -4.03 7.77 6.09
N THR A 12 -3.88 8.44 4.95
CA THR A 12 -4.14 9.89 4.83
C THR A 12 -5.08 10.25 3.68
N GLY A 13 -5.34 9.34 2.74
CA GLY A 13 -6.06 9.63 1.50
C GLY A 13 -5.27 10.48 0.48
N LYS A 14 -4.04 10.88 0.79
CA LYS A 14 -3.17 11.61 -0.16
C LYS A 14 -2.73 10.69 -1.31
N ARG A 15 -2.36 11.26 -2.45
CA ARG A 15 -1.86 10.48 -3.59
C ARG A 15 -0.59 9.71 -3.22
N VAL A 16 -0.47 8.52 -3.80
CA VAL A 16 0.75 7.73 -3.76
C VAL A 16 1.86 8.45 -4.53
N THR A 17 3.09 8.39 -4.01
CA THR A 17 4.29 8.86 -4.70
C THR A 17 5.17 7.69 -5.12
N SER A 18 5.89 7.83 -6.24
CA SER A 18 6.69 6.76 -6.84
C SER A 18 7.93 6.37 -6.01
N ASP A 19 8.40 7.25 -5.13
CA ASP A 19 9.47 6.99 -4.16
C ASP A 19 8.99 6.27 -2.90
N SER A 20 7.67 6.08 -2.75
CA SER A 20 7.02 5.56 -1.54
C SER A 20 6.32 4.22 -1.78
N LEU A 21 6.96 3.34 -2.57
CA LEU A 21 6.42 2.04 -2.96
C LEU A 21 7.05 0.89 -2.17
N THR A 22 6.28 -0.17 -1.94
CA THR A 22 6.75 -1.42 -1.33
C THR A 22 5.92 -2.61 -1.82
N TYR A 23 6.37 -3.83 -1.52
CA TYR A 23 5.66 -5.04 -1.87
C TYR A 23 4.75 -5.52 -0.72
N TYR A 24 3.53 -5.90 -1.08
CA TYR A 24 2.59 -6.55 -0.17
C TYR A 24 1.87 -7.69 -0.91
N ARG A 25 2.02 -8.93 -0.41
CA ARG A 25 1.43 -10.15 -1.00
C ARG A 25 1.68 -10.32 -2.51
N GLY A 26 2.85 -9.91 -3.00
CA GLY A 26 3.21 -9.98 -4.42
C GLY A 26 2.73 -8.81 -5.28
N TYR A 27 2.02 -7.84 -4.69
CA TYR A 27 1.58 -6.61 -5.36
C TYR A 27 2.45 -5.42 -4.94
N ILE A 28 2.62 -4.44 -5.84
CA ILE A 28 3.21 -3.15 -5.51
C ILE A 28 2.14 -2.26 -4.91
N VAL A 29 2.34 -1.84 -3.66
CA VAL A 29 1.49 -0.87 -2.96
C VAL A 29 2.28 0.40 -2.67
N GLY A 30 1.58 1.50 -2.47
CA GLY A 30 2.21 2.80 -2.30
C GLY A 30 1.63 3.67 -1.19
N PHE A 31 2.44 4.62 -0.76
CA PHE A 31 2.13 5.57 0.30
C PHE A 31 2.42 7.00 -0.16
N PHE A 32 2.05 7.99 0.66
CA PHE A 32 2.25 9.40 0.31
C PHE A 32 3.70 9.88 0.55
N ASN A 33 4.47 9.16 1.38
CA ASN A 33 5.86 9.45 1.66
C ASN A 33 6.64 8.17 2.07
N PRO A 34 7.98 8.18 1.98
CA PRO A 34 8.80 7.02 2.32
C PRO A 34 8.64 6.59 3.78
N SER A 35 8.47 7.53 4.71
CA SER A 35 8.29 7.23 6.14
C SER A 35 7.06 6.34 6.41
N CYS A 36 5.92 6.60 5.77
CA CYS A 36 4.73 5.73 5.91
C CYS A 36 4.96 4.36 5.25
N ARG A 37 5.68 4.34 4.13
CA ARG A 37 6.03 3.10 3.43
C ARG A 37 6.96 2.24 4.27
N ASP A 38 7.97 2.84 4.89
CA ASP A 38 8.96 2.15 5.72
C ASP A 38 8.33 1.67 7.03
N ASP A 39 7.48 2.48 7.66
CA ASP A 39 6.73 2.05 8.83
C ASP A 39 5.83 0.84 8.51
N PHE A 40 5.08 0.88 7.40
CA PHE A 40 4.30 -0.27 6.97
C PHE A 40 5.19 -1.48 6.63
N ALA A 41 6.29 -1.30 5.91
CA ALA A 41 7.18 -2.39 5.50
C ALA A 41 7.79 -3.11 6.71
N ASN A 42 8.17 -2.36 7.75
CA ASN A 42 8.77 -2.90 8.97
C ASN A 42 7.74 -3.43 9.97
N ASN A 43 6.56 -2.80 10.05
CA ASN A 43 5.56 -3.04 11.10
C ASN A 43 4.17 -3.43 10.54
N LYS A 44 4.11 -4.12 9.41
CA LYS A 44 2.84 -4.47 8.73
C LYS A 44 1.81 -5.15 9.63
N GLU A 45 2.24 -5.98 10.59
CA GLU A 45 1.37 -6.67 11.55
C GLU A 45 0.67 -5.70 12.51
N ASN A 46 1.30 -4.55 12.78
CA ASN A 46 0.75 -3.49 13.62
C ASN A 46 -0.12 -2.49 12.81
N CYS A 47 -0.31 -2.72 11.52
CA CYS A 47 -1.01 -1.82 10.61
C CYS A 47 -2.28 -2.48 9.98
N PRO A 48 -3.22 -3.02 10.78
CA PRO A 48 -4.34 -3.80 10.25
C PRO A 48 -5.26 -3.01 9.30
N LYS A 49 -5.31 -1.68 9.44
CA LYS A 49 -6.07 -0.81 8.54
C LYS A 49 -5.45 -0.75 7.15
N ASP A 50 -4.12 -0.69 7.07
CA ASP A 50 -3.39 -0.66 5.81
C ASP A 50 -3.53 -2.01 5.10
N THR A 51 -3.31 -3.11 5.82
CA THR A 51 -3.43 -4.47 5.25
C THR A 51 -4.85 -4.76 4.79
N ASN A 52 -5.88 -4.39 5.57
CA ASN A 52 -7.28 -4.59 5.18
C ASN A 52 -7.63 -3.79 3.91
N TYR A 53 -7.16 -2.55 3.81
CA TYR A 53 -7.35 -1.75 2.59
C TYR A 53 -6.74 -2.45 1.36
N PHE A 54 -5.50 -2.93 1.47
CA PHE A 54 -4.86 -3.64 0.36
C PHE A 54 -5.53 -4.99 0.06
N ASP A 55 -5.94 -5.73 1.08
CA ASP A 55 -6.62 -7.03 0.91
C ASP A 55 -7.96 -6.86 0.14
N VAL A 56 -8.71 -5.79 0.41
CA VAL A 56 -9.92 -5.44 -0.37
C VAL A 56 -9.56 -5.16 -1.83
N LEU A 57 -8.54 -4.33 -2.09
CA LEU A 57 -8.13 -4.01 -3.47
C LEU A 57 -7.60 -5.23 -4.24
N ILE A 58 -6.89 -6.14 -3.56
CA ILE A 58 -6.43 -7.39 -4.16
C ILE A 58 -7.63 -8.23 -4.57
N LYS A 59 -8.63 -8.38 -3.69
CA LYS A 59 -9.87 -9.12 -3.97
C LYS A 59 -10.63 -8.53 -5.16
N GLU A 60 -10.74 -7.21 -5.22
CA GLU A 60 -11.40 -6.50 -6.34
C GLU A 60 -10.64 -6.65 -7.66
N THR A 61 -9.31 -6.75 -7.62
CA THR A 61 -8.48 -6.92 -8.84
C THR A 61 -8.56 -8.34 -9.41
N GLN A 62 -8.94 -9.31 -8.58
CA GLN A 62 -9.07 -10.73 -8.97
C GLN A 62 -10.50 -11.14 -9.32
N SER A 63 -11.49 -10.25 -9.11
CA SER A 63 -12.90 -10.47 -9.45
C SER A 63 -13.20 -9.96 -10.86
#